data_AF-H6Q854-F1
#
_entry.id   AF-H6Q854-F1
#
_cell.length_a   1.000
_cell.length_b   1.000
_cell.length_c   1.000
_cell.angle_alpha   90.00
_cell.angle_beta   90.00
_cell.angle_gamma   90.00
#
_symmetry.space_group_name_H-M   'P 1'
#
loop_
_entity.id
_entity.type
_entity.pdbx_description
1 polymer ?
#
loop_
_entity_poly.entity_id
_entity_poly.type
_entity_poly.pdbx_seq_one_letter_code
_entity_poly.pdbx_strand_id
1 'polypeptide(L)' 'MAHADREVSLTATCKICGRPATRTQRLVEGRPAPRDSLWTLVCGSEAYDALSRRHRVAP' A
#
# COMPACT_ATOMS: atom_id res chain seq x y z
N MET A 1 -15.65 7.27 8.20
CA MET A 1 -15.84 8.53 7.47
C MET A 1 -17.28 9.03 7.62
N ALA A 2 -18.28 8.39 7.00
CA ALA A 2 -19.63 8.98 6.89
C ALA A 2 -20.39 9.32 8.19
N HIS A 3 -20.10 8.65 9.31
CA HIS A 3 -20.78 8.88 10.59
C HIS A 3 -19.84 9.26 11.74
N ALA A 4 -18.59 9.63 11.44
CA ALA A 4 -17.63 9.99 12.48
C ALA A 4 -17.77 11.47 12.85
N ASP A 5 -17.84 11.79 14.15
CA ASP A 5 -17.85 13.18 14.63
C ASP A 5 -16.54 13.91 14.31
N ARG A 6 -15.42 13.17 14.29
CA ARG A 6 -14.12 13.68 13.86
C ARG A 6 -13.38 12.64 13.03
N GLU A 7 -12.78 13.11 11.93
CA GLU A 7 -11.97 12.29 11.05
C GLU A 7 -10.55 12.87 10.92
N VAL A 8 -9.55 12.00 11.03
CA VAL A 8 -8.14 12.34 10.77
C VAL A 8 -7.55 11.29 9.83
N SER A 9 -7.24 11.70 8.60
CA SER A 9 -6.56 10.86 7.62
C SER A 9 -5.05 11.05 7.72
N LEU A 10 -4.35 10.06 8.27
CA LEU A 10 -2.90 10.08 8.38
C LEU A 10 -2.23 9.74 7.04
N THR A 11 -1.05 10.31 6.81
CA THR A 11 -0.22 9.99 5.65
C THR A 11 1.14 9.48 6.11
N ALA A 12 1.70 8.56 5.34
CA ALA A 12 3.07 8.07 5.55
C ALA A 12 4.03 8.77 4.59
N THR A 13 5.29 8.36 4.57
CA THR A 13 6.31 8.85 3.63
C THR A 13 6.49 7.86 2.49
N CYS A 14 6.50 8.33 1.24
CA CYS A 14 6.69 7.46 0.09
C CYS A 14 8.12 6.91 0.05
N LYS A 15 8.26 5.58 0.01
CA LYS A 15 9.57 4.91 -0.04
C LYS A 15 10.45 5.31 -1.24
N ILE A 16 9.83 5.71 -2.35
CA ILE A 16 10.54 6.05 -3.59
C ILE A 16 10.95 7.53 -3.64
N CYS A 17 10.08 8.46 -3.21
CA CYS A 17 10.30 9.89 -3.43
C CYS A 17 10.21 10.78 -2.19
N GLY A 18 9.96 10.21 -1.01
CA GLY A 18 9.87 10.98 0.25
C GLY A 18 8.64 11.88 0.40
N ARG A 19 7.75 11.95 -0.61
CA ARG A 19 6.50 12.73 -0.54
C ARG A 19 5.44 12.02 0.29
N PRO A 20 4.41 12.74 0.78
CA PRO A 20 3.31 12.10 1.50
C PRO A 20 2.68 10.96 0.68
N ALA A 21 2.66 9.78 1.29
CA ALA A 21 2.11 8.54 0.78
C ALA A 21 0.69 8.34 1.31
N THR A 22 -0.19 7.97 0.39
CA THR A 22 -1.63 7.74 0.65
C THR A 22 -2.07 6.35 0.19
N ARG A 23 -1.16 5.57 -0.41
CA ARG A 23 -1.45 4.25 -0.97
C ARG A 23 -0.48 3.21 -0.44
N THR A 24 -0.95 2.00 -0.29
CA THR A 24 -0.14 0.82 0.04
C THR A 24 0.12 0.01 -1.22
N GLN A 25 1.34 -0.48 -1.36
CA GLN A 25 1.74 -1.44 -2.39
C GLN A 25 2.07 -2.76 -1.71
N ARG A 26 1.35 -3.81 -2.10
CA ARG A 26 1.66 -5.18 -1.70
C ARG A 26 2.73 -5.73 -2.62
N LEU A 27 3.75 -6.33 -2.04
CA LEU A 27 4.86 -6.98 -2.72
C LEU A 27 4.89 -8.46 -2.31
N VAL A 28 4.85 -9.36 -3.28
CA VAL A 28 5.03 -10.81 -3.09
C VAL A 28 6.30 -11.20 -3.83
N GLU A 29 7.25 -11.82 -3.13
CA GLU A 29 8.58 -12.15 -3.70
C GLU A 29 9.27 -10.92 -4.33
N GLY A 30 9.13 -9.76 -3.69
CA GLY A 30 9.70 -8.48 -4.13
C GLY A 30 9.02 -7.82 -5.33
N ARG A 31 7.95 -8.40 -5.89
CA ARG A 31 7.20 -7.87 -7.04
C ARG A 31 5.81 -7.38 -6.65
N PRO A 32 5.26 -6.35 -7.31
CA PRO A 32 3.87 -5.94 -7.12
C PRO A 32 2.91 -7.14 -7.22
N ALA A 33 2.13 -7.36 -6.17
CA ALA A 33 1.15 -8.44 -6.17
C ALA A 33 0.08 -8.17 -7.24
N PRO A 34 -0.25 -9.14 -8.10
CA PRO A 34 -1.28 -8.98 -9.12
C PRO A 34 -2.67 -8.89 -8.48
N ARG A 35 -3.64 -8.29 -9.19
CA ARG A 35 -4.95 -7.94 -8.63
C ARG A 35 -5.71 -9.13 -8.07
N ASP A 36 -5.57 -10.28 -8.74
CA ASP A 36 -6.31 -11.50 -8.43
C ASP A 36 -5.48 -12.47 -7.57
N SER A 37 -4.36 -12.02 -7.00
CA SER A 37 -3.60 -12.84 -6.05
C SER A 37 -4.38 -13.06 -4.75
N LEU A 38 -4.24 -14.25 -4.18
CA LEU A 38 -4.79 -14.58 -2.86
C LEU A 38 -4.30 -13.57 -1.81
N TRP A 39 -5.18 -13.15 -0.90
CA TRP A 39 -4.85 -12.16 0.13
C TRP A 39 -3.84 -12.69 1.16
N THR A 40 -3.98 -13.96 1.56
CA THR A 40 -3.12 -14.60 2.54
C THR A 40 -2.21 -15.60 1.85
N LEU A 41 -0.90 -15.49 2.08
CA LEU A 41 0.09 -16.48 1.67
C LEU A 41 0.57 -17.26 2.89
N VAL A 42 0.56 -18.59 2.81
CA VAL A 42 1.14 -19.47 3.84
C VAL A 42 2.60 -19.69 3.48
N CYS A 43 3.50 -19.35 4.39
CA CYS A 43 4.96 -19.45 4.22
C CYS A 43 5.56 -18.60 3.07
N GLY A 44 4.82 -17.64 2.50
CA GLY A 44 5.33 -16.73 1.45
C GLY A 44 6.00 -15.49 2.02
N SER A 45 6.92 -14.88 1.25
CA SER A 45 7.52 -13.59 1.62
C SER A 45 6.67 -12.44 1.07
N GLU A 46 5.97 -11.76 1.97
CA GLU A 46 5.13 -10.62 1.62
C GLU A 46 5.56 -9.36 2.39
N ALA A 47 5.54 -8.23 1.69
CA ALA A 47 5.84 -6.93 2.25
C ALA A 47 4.83 -5.87 1.78
N TYR A 48 4.68 -4.82 2.59
CA TYR A 48 3.81 -3.69 2.30
C TYR A 48 4.60 -2.40 2.38
N ASP A 49 4.62 -1.65 1.28
CA ASP A 49 5.29 -0.35 1.20
C ASP A 49 4.29 0.79 1.04
N ALA A 50 4.55 1.90 1.74
CA ALA A 50 3.79 3.13 1.59
C ALA A 50 4.28 3.91 0.35
N LEU A 51 3.39 4.13 -0.61
CA LEU A 51 3.67 4.82 -1.86
C LEU A 51 2.76 6.03 -2.09
N SER A 52 3.33 7.01 -2.80
CA SER A 52 2.55 8.10 -3.37
C SER A 52 1.69 7.60 -4.54
N ARG A 53 0.64 8.35 -4.90
CA ARG A 53 -0.24 7.99 -6.03
C ARG A 53 0.50 7.82 -7.36
N ARG A 54 1.64 8.48 -7.55
CA ARG A 54 2.42 8.42 -8.80
C ARG A 54 3.30 7.17 -8.91
N HIS A 55 3.70 6.59 -7.77
CA HIS A 55 4.64 5.47 -7.75
C HIS A 55 3.97 4.13 -7.42
N ARG A 56 2.72 4.15 -6.99
CA ARG A 56 1.93 2.94 -6.86
C ARG A 56 1.73 2.33 -8.24
N VAL A 57 2.11 1.07 -8.40
CA VAL A 57 1.81 0.29 -9.60
C VAL A 57 0.43 -0.34 -9.38
N ALA A 58 -0.50 -0.02 -10.29
CA ALA A 58 -1.81 -0.67 -10.30
C ALA A 58 -1.62 -2.16 -10.60
N PRO A 59 -2.25 -3.05 -9.82
CA PRO A 59 -2.14 -4.48 -10.01
C PRO A 59 -3.03 -5.01 -11.14
#